data_AF-A0A2E1FMP4-F1
#
_entry.id   AF-A0A2E1FMP4-F1
#
_cell.length_a   1.000
_cell.length_b   1.000
_cell.length_c   1.000
_cell.angle_alpha   90.00
_cell.angle_beta   90.00
_cell.angle_gamma   90.00
#
_symmetry.space_group_name_H-M   'P 1'
#
loop_
_entity.id
_entity.type
_entity.pdbx_description
1 polymer ?
#
loop_
_entity_poly.entity_id
_entity_poly.type
_entity_poly.pdbx_seq_one_letter_code
_entity_poly.pdbx_strand_id
1 'polypeptide(L)'
;MPRKQNGFGNPKALSFKGSGRVDKGKGVGAPGTYPSNRQYGTSVHRTVIEKYNLDSDWVKWRKGFEYYINAAWSKLLTYNKKEKTYSDTKIDTKLYQGTDYEIDVEFEGYKFATKKADSNNHYVLRRTTVSQPNIGHINAVYNDTTQYEQQRQNKEIWAKLTAGTAARLLLRMNGERLTDGETEATLKNVLTSANHPAVFVGKSANRASTVKVTIPKSSLTYGADVTPLTSYQSLIGKIAYINNFYKEKNISSISSLNWVDSDYFFETEVSDTTTSQTVDILNPGTTELTTALYDIAELPKIVSSSNGTCELKGKYSFQKDDYQRFYGRQYLTAEVVQGEVTSASYTVLPFTILGVEETSTDIILISIPFKSEFRVTASITSGTLIFSDWSFTKKSIDSYDGNYYHPPGAPGTAEWQRIDTDVNPWMDEVFTAGTALVPATIYACSCPNHSQAIIRAPQSTQDEGQRKINRQRQYPLPTVMGKADYEGSGIFTAAGLIESWESNEHKMSFKMCKHSIATMFVERIKIKEPNKYPTLEAREAFDEKLKSEINDVASEFNMSYKRRGITGLEIIFALAQGLNLDDTELAYVMFNNNF
;
A
#
# COMPACT_ATOMS: atom_id res chain seq x y z
N MET A 1 -58.56 -9.73 20.13
CA MET A 1 -58.61 -11.18 19.79
C MET A 1 -57.22 -11.78 20.00
N PRO A 2 -57.08 -12.85 20.78
CA PRO A 2 -55.78 -13.49 21.06
C PRO A 2 -55.27 -14.23 19.82
N ARG A 3 -53.99 -14.06 19.49
CA ARG A 3 -53.35 -14.83 18.41
C ARG A 3 -53.25 -16.31 18.82
N LYS A 4 -53.73 -17.18 17.93
CA LYS A 4 -53.69 -18.65 18.01
C LYS A 4 -52.39 -19.18 18.66
N GLN A 5 -52.56 -19.94 19.74
CA GLN A 5 -51.58 -20.93 20.18
C GLN A 5 -51.48 -22.00 19.08
N ASN A 6 -50.32 -22.08 18.42
CA ASN A 6 -49.99 -23.24 17.59
C ASN A 6 -49.65 -24.41 18.52
N GLY A 7 -50.24 -25.56 18.20
CA GLY A 7 -50.28 -26.75 19.04
C GLY A 7 -48.93 -27.36 19.40
N PHE A 8 -49.03 -28.33 20.32
CA PHE A 8 -47.95 -29.16 20.82
C PHE A 8 -46.93 -29.52 19.73
N GLY A 9 -45.68 -29.15 19.99
CA GLY A 9 -44.55 -29.38 19.10
C GLY A 9 -44.33 -30.86 18.78
N ASN A 10 -43.60 -31.07 17.68
CA ASN A 10 -43.21 -32.36 17.11
C ASN A 10 -42.82 -33.40 18.18
N PRO A 11 -43.43 -34.61 18.20
CA PRO A 11 -43.12 -35.66 19.18
C PRO A 11 -41.67 -36.18 19.12
N LYS A 12 -40.88 -35.78 18.10
CA LYS A 12 -39.41 -35.98 18.09
C LYS A 12 -38.64 -35.11 19.10
N ALA A 13 -39.27 -34.12 19.73
CA ALA A 13 -38.64 -33.32 20.78
C ALA A 13 -38.49 -34.07 22.12
N LEU A 14 -39.15 -35.22 22.27
CA LEU A 14 -39.10 -36.06 23.48
C LEU A 14 -38.24 -37.32 23.31
N SER A 15 -37.55 -37.52 22.19
CA SER A 15 -36.63 -38.66 22.07
C SER A 15 -35.28 -38.32 22.70
N PHE A 16 -34.91 -39.06 23.75
CA PHE A 16 -33.56 -39.07 24.31
C PHE A 16 -32.53 -39.23 23.18
N LYS A 17 -31.59 -38.29 23.05
CA LYS A 17 -30.42 -38.47 22.19
C LYS A 17 -29.62 -39.64 22.75
N GLY A 18 -29.65 -40.77 22.06
CA GLY A 18 -28.83 -41.93 22.40
C GLY A 18 -27.36 -41.52 22.51
N SER A 19 -26.71 -42.05 23.54
CA SER A 19 -25.27 -41.96 23.73
C SER A 19 -24.57 -42.32 22.43
N GLY A 20 -23.71 -41.43 21.94
CA GLY A 20 -22.94 -41.68 20.72
C GLY A 20 -22.15 -43.00 20.81
N ARG A 21 -21.91 -43.61 19.64
CA ARG A 21 -21.07 -44.79 19.43
C ARG A 21 -19.80 -44.76 20.31
N VAL A 22 -19.78 -45.58 21.37
CA VAL A 22 -18.66 -45.74 22.32
C VAL A 22 -17.45 -46.43 21.70
N ASP A 23 -17.63 -47.04 20.52
CA ASP A 23 -16.62 -47.69 19.70
C ASP A 23 -15.74 -46.70 18.90
N LYS A 24 -16.05 -45.40 18.93
CA LYS A 24 -15.18 -44.35 18.37
C LYS A 24 -14.76 -43.39 19.47
N GLY A 25 -13.45 -43.30 19.72
CA GLY A 25 -12.87 -42.25 20.56
C GLY A 25 -13.33 -40.87 20.06
N LYS A 26 -13.42 -39.88 20.99
CA LYS A 26 -13.68 -38.48 20.62
C LYS A 26 -12.76 -38.11 19.46
N GLY A 27 -13.34 -37.76 18.32
CA GLY A 27 -12.56 -37.28 17.18
C GLY A 27 -11.62 -36.17 17.64
N VAL A 28 -10.37 -36.21 17.19
CA VAL A 28 -9.39 -35.17 17.45
C VAL A 28 -10.06 -33.84 17.11
N GLY A 29 -10.23 -32.98 18.11
CA GLY A 29 -10.84 -31.67 17.91
C GLY A 29 -10.05 -30.93 16.84
N ALA A 30 -10.75 -30.21 15.96
CA ALA A 30 -10.08 -29.30 15.04
C ALA A 30 -9.21 -28.32 15.87
N PRO A 31 -7.99 -28.00 15.41
CA PRO A 31 -7.07 -27.15 16.16
C PRO A 31 -7.70 -25.78 16.50
N GLY A 32 -7.45 -25.32 17.73
CA GLY A 32 -7.93 -24.06 18.31
C GLY A 32 -9.10 -24.18 19.29
N THR A 33 -9.27 -23.15 20.14
CA THR A 33 -10.43 -23.01 21.02
C THR A 33 -11.53 -22.25 20.31
N TYR A 34 -12.69 -22.90 20.19
CA TYR A 34 -13.90 -22.32 19.62
C TYR A 34 -14.74 -21.68 20.72
N PRO A 35 -15.24 -20.44 20.55
CA PRO A 35 -16.14 -19.84 21.51
C PRO A 35 -17.42 -20.66 21.66
N SER A 36 -17.89 -20.81 22.90
CA SER A 36 -19.08 -21.58 23.26
C SER A 36 -20.37 -20.94 22.74
N ASN A 37 -20.39 -19.62 22.55
CA ASN A 37 -21.48 -18.88 21.93
C ASN A 37 -21.08 -18.38 20.54
N ARG A 38 -21.83 -18.79 19.51
CA ARG A 38 -21.57 -18.48 18.08
C ARG A 38 -22.45 -17.37 17.52
N GLN A 39 -23.12 -16.59 18.37
CA GLN A 39 -24.07 -15.54 17.94
C GLN A 39 -23.41 -14.31 17.30
N TYR A 40 -22.11 -14.09 17.46
CA TYR A 40 -21.40 -12.90 16.96
C TYR A 40 -20.14 -13.26 16.14
N GLY A 41 -20.32 -14.06 15.10
CA GLY A 41 -19.18 -14.59 14.33
C GLY A 41 -18.34 -15.59 15.14
N THR A 42 -17.52 -16.38 14.45
CA THR A 42 -16.66 -17.37 15.10
C THR A 42 -15.20 -16.91 14.98
N SER A 43 -14.57 -16.53 16.09
CA SER A 43 -13.12 -16.46 16.19
C SER A 43 -12.56 -17.83 16.53
N VAL A 44 -11.49 -18.26 15.85
CA VAL A 44 -10.71 -19.45 16.26
C VAL A 44 -9.46 -18.93 16.94
N HIS A 45 -9.31 -19.19 18.24
CA HIS A 45 -8.10 -18.83 18.95
C HIS A 45 -7.12 -20.00 18.87
N ARG A 46 -5.99 -19.77 18.20
CA ARG A 46 -4.87 -20.72 18.12
C ARG A 46 -4.10 -20.70 19.44
N THR A 47 -3.53 -21.83 19.81
CA THR A 47 -2.55 -21.89 20.90
C THR A 47 -1.28 -21.13 20.53
N VAL A 48 -0.45 -20.77 21.52
CA VAL A 48 0.82 -20.05 21.30
C VAL A 48 1.74 -20.84 20.35
N ILE A 49 1.84 -22.16 20.53
CA ILE A 49 2.68 -23.04 19.71
C ILE A 49 2.15 -23.13 18.28
N GLU A 50 0.85 -23.26 18.10
CA GLU A 50 0.24 -23.29 16.75
C GLU A 50 0.44 -21.96 16.01
N LYS A 51 0.29 -20.83 16.73
CA LYS A 51 0.56 -19.51 16.17
C LYS A 51 2.04 -19.36 15.79
N TYR A 52 2.95 -19.78 16.68
CA TYR A 52 4.39 -19.76 16.42
C TYR A 52 4.77 -20.61 15.19
N ASN A 53 4.23 -21.84 15.09
CA ASN A 53 4.47 -22.72 13.95
C ASN A 53 3.90 -22.16 12.63
N LEU A 54 2.73 -21.50 12.68
CA LEU A 54 2.09 -20.89 11.51
C LEU A 54 2.85 -19.63 11.03
N ASP A 55 3.31 -18.81 11.98
CA ASP A 55 3.96 -17.53 11.71
C ASP A 55 5.47 -17.67 11.42
N SER A 56 6.03 -18.88 11.56
CA SER A 56 7.46 -19.19 11.36
C SER A 56 7.99 -18.70 10.01
N ASP A 57 9.02 -17.85 10.07
CA ASP A 57 9.70 -17.34 8.88
C ASP A 57 10.50 -18.44 8.17
N TRP A 58 10.97 -19.45 8.91
CA TRP A 58 11.66 -20.61 8.34
C TRP A 58 10.78 -21.39 7.36
N VAL A 59 9.51 -21.61 7.70
CA VAL A 59 8.52 -22.28 6.83
C VAL A 59 8.34 -21.51 5.51
N LYS A 60 8.28 -20.17 5.58
CA LYS A 60 8.16 -19.30 4.40
C LYS A 60 9.43 -19.37 3.55
N TRP A 61 10.59 -19.28 4.19
CA TRP A 61 11.91 -19.37 3.57
C TRP A 61 12.10 -20.70 2.82
N ARG A 62 11.85 -21.82 3.50
CA ARG A 62 12.01 -23.16 2.94
C ARG A 62 11.10 -23.39 1.73
N LYS A 63 9.84 -22.93 1.81
CA LYS A 63 8.93 -22.94 0.66
C LYS A 63 9.43 -22.07 -0.48
N GLY A 64 9.87 -20.85 -0.22
CA GLY A 64 10.38 -19.95 -1.26
C GLY A 64 11.57 -20.52 -2.00
N PHE A 65 12.50 -21.13 -1.27
CA PHE A 65 13.66 -21.81 -1.84
C PHE A 65 13.26 -22.97 -2.77
N GLU A 66 12.31 -23.81 -2.37
CA GLU A 66 11.83 -24.91 -3.22
C GLU A 66 11.10 -24.40 -4.48
N TYR A 67 10.31 -23.33 -4.38
CA TYR A 67 9.66 -22.73 -5.55
C TYR A 67 10.68 -22.19 -6.55
N TYR A 68 11.79 -21.64 -6.06
CA TYR A 68 12.91 -21.19 -6.90
C TYR A 68 13.61 -22.38 -7.60
N ILE A 69 14.03 -23.40 -6.84
CA ILE A 69 14.76 -24.57 -7.38
C ILE A 69 13.94 -25.30 -8.44
N ASN A 70 12.65 -25.50 -8.20
CA ASN A 70 11.78 -26.22 -9.11
C ASN A 70 11.26 -25.36 -10.28
N ALA A 71 11.80 -24.14 -10.45
CA ALA A 71 11.42 -23.19 -11.50
C ALA A 71 9.89 -22.98 -11.59
N ALA A 72 9.23 -22.94 -10.45
CA ALA A 72 7.77 -22.85 -10.31
C ALA A 72 7.23 -21.42 -10.51
N TRP A 73 7.82 -20.66 -11.43
CA TRP A 73 7.58 -19.24 -11.59
C TRP A 73 7.79 -18.81 -13.05
N SER A 74 7.18 -17.70 -13.43
CA SER A 74 7.41 -17.04 -14.72
C SER A 74 7.43 -15.53 -14.52
N LYS A 75 8.27 -14.81 -15.26
CA LYS A 75 8.12 -13.36 -15.38
C LYS A 75 6.77 -13.02 -16.04
N LEU A 76 6.19 -11.89 -15.66
CA LEU A 76 5.06 -11.33 -16.39
C LEU A 76 5.53 -10.85 -17.75
N LEU A 77 4.75 -11.15 -18.78
CA LEU A 77 5.05 -10.80 -20.16
C LEU A 77 3.93 -9.92 -20.71
N THR A 78 4.32 -8.83 -21.36
CA THR A 78 3.42 -7.95 -22.14
C THR A 78 3.49 -8.36 -23.60
N TYR A 79 2.32 -8.43 -24.25
CA TYR A 79 2.24 -8.74 -25.68
C TYR A 79 2.19 -7.45 -26.50
N ASN A 80 3.22 -7.21 -27.30
CA ASN A 80 3.23 -6.10 -28.25
C ASN A 80 2.42 -6.50 -29.50
N LYS A 81 1.21 -5.93 -29.65
CA LYS A 81 0.32 -6.22 -30.80
C LYS A 81 0.93 -5.82 -32.14
N LYS A 82 1.77 -4.77 -32.18
CA LYS A 82 2.40 -4.25 -33.41
C LYS A 82 3.53 -5.18 -33.88
N GLU A 83 4.38 -5.61 -32.94
CA GLU A 83 5.56 -6.43 -33.23
C GLU A 83 5.28 -7.93 -33.15
N LYS A 84 4.12 -8.34 -32.61
CA LYS A 84 3.72 -9.73 -32.33
C LYS A 84 4.71 -10.48 -31.43
N THR A 85 5.47 -9.75 -30.60
CA THR A 85 6.46 -10.27 -29.66
C THR A 85 5.96 -10.20 -28.22
N TYR A 86 6.52 -11.03 -27.35
CA TYR A 86 6.36 -10.91 -25.90
C TYR A 86 7.65 -10.34 -25.32
N SER A 87 7.51 -9.35 -24.45
CA SER A 87 8.61 -8.80 -23.66
C SER A 87 8.26 -8.85 -22.18
N ASP A 88 9.27 -8.84 -21.30
CA ASP A 88 9.05 -8.71 -19.86
C ASP A 88 8.18 -7.48 -19.57
N THR A 89 7.17 -7.63 -18.72
CA THR A 89 6.33 -6.52 -18.26
C THR A 89 7.16 -5.65 -17.32
N LYS A 90 7.54 -4.48 -17.82
CA LYS A 90 8.13 -3.38 -17.06
C LYS A 90 7.18 -2.18 -17.12
N ILE A 91 6.92 -1.57 -15.98
CA ILE A 91 6.14 -0.34 -15.88
C ILE A 91 7.05 0.70 -15.26
N ASP A 92 7.43 1.68 -16.06
CA ASP A 92 8.25 2.81 -15.65
C ASP A 92 7.35 3.99 -15.36
N THR A 93 7.49 4.59 -14.18
CA THR A 93 6.74 5.80 -13.85
C THR A 93 7.58 6.73 -13.02
N LYS A 94 7.16 7.99 -13.02
CA LYS A 94 7.80 9.05 -12.27
C LYS A 94 6.85 9.57 -11.20
N LEU A 95 7.31 9.52 -9.96
CA LEU A 95 6.60 10.00 -8.77
C LEU A 95 6.94 11.47 -8.50
N TYR A 96 6.00 12.19 -7.89
CA TYR A 96 6.16 13.60 -7.47
C TYR A 96 6.51 14.56 -8.61
N GLN A 97 5.97 14.31 -9.80
CA GLN A 97 6.21 15.13 -10.99
C GLN A 97 5.90 16.61 -10.75
N GLY A 98 6.77 17.48 -11.25
CA GLY A 98 6.70 18.92 -11.09
C GLY A 98 7.28 19.46 -9.78
N THR A 99 7.98 18.62 -9.00
CA THR A 99 8.69 19.02 -7.77
C THR A 99 10.20 18.94 -7.94
N ASP A 100 10.96 19.52 -7.02
CA ASP A 100 12.44 19.46 -7.05
C ASP A 100 13.01 18.06 -6.69
N TYR A 101 12.15 17.10 -6.33
CA TYR A 101 12.53 15.78 -5.82
C TYR A 101 11.78 14.64 -6.53
N GLU A 102 11.58 14.76 -7.85
CA GLU A 102 11.04 13.70 -8.69
C GLU A 102 11.85 12.39 -8.56
N ILE A 103 11.16 11.26 -8.59
CA ILE A 103 11.77 9.93 -8.52
C ILE A 103 11.28 9.08 -9.67
N ASP A 104 12.22 8.42 -10.35
CA ASP A 104 11.91 7.40 -11.34
C ASP A 104 11.85 6.02 -10.65
N VAL A 105 10.72 5.33 -10.81
CA VAL A 105 10.48 4.00 -10.25
C VAL A 105 10.09 3.02 -11.36
N GLU A 106 10.62 1.80 -11.26
CA GLU A 106 10.34 0.69 -12.16
C GLU A 106 9.61 -0.42 -11.39
N PHE A 107 8.56 -0.98 -12.00
CA PHE A 107 7.86 -2.16 -11.52
C PHE A 107 8.09 -3.36 -12.42
N GLU A 108 8.56 -4.47 -11.84
CA GLU A 108 8.73 -5.76 -12.50
C GLU A 108 7.85 -6.82 -11.83
N GLY A 109 7.24 -7.70 -12.62
CA GLY A 109 6.30 -8.68 -12.11
C GLY A 109 6.66 -10.15 -12.34
N TYR A 110 6.29 -10.97 -11.36
CA TYR A 110 6.49 -12.42 -11.36
C TYR A 110 5.18 -13.11 -11.01
N LYS A 111 5.00 -14.30 -11.58
CA LYS A 111 3.80 -15.11 -11.46
C LYS A 111 4.15 -16.49 -10.93
N PHE A 112 3.36 -16.96 -9.97
CA PHE A 112 3.50 -18.25 -9.30
C PHE A 112 2.19 -19.04 -9.39
N ALA A 113 2.28 -20.33 -9.71
CA ALA A 113 1.11 -21.21 -9.83
C ALA A 113 0.67 -21.76 -8.46
N THR A 114 -0.64 -21.87 -8.24
CA THR A 114 -1.21 -22.47 -7.02
C THR A 114 -2.54 -23.21 -7.22
N LYS A 115 -2.65 -24.44 -6.70
CA LYS A 115 -3.93 -25.15 -6.50
C LYS A 115 -4.82 -24.42 -5.50
N LYS A 116 -6.12 -24.35 -5.80
CA LYS A 116 -7.20 -24.04 -4.84
C LYS A 116 -7.13 -22.62 -4.22
N ALA A 117 -6.29 -21.73 -4.74
CA ALA A 117 -6.38 -20.31 -4.41
C ALA A 117 -7.50 -19.66 -5.24
N ASP A 118 -8.22 -18.69 -4.68
CA ASP A 118 -9.39 -18.06 -5.32
C ASP A 118 -9.03 -17.39 -6.68
N SER A 119 -7.76 -17.00 -6.88
CA SER A 119 -7.20 -16.50 -8.16
C SER A 119 -6.39 -17.53 -8.97
N ASN A 120 -6.15 -18.74 -8.43
CA ASN A 120 -5.24 -19.81 -8.91
C ASN A 120 -3.77 -19.40 -9.19
N ASN A 121 -3.46 -18.09 -9.24
CA ASN A 121 -2.13 -17.52 -9.39
C ASN A 121 -1.87 -16.52 -8.26
N HIS A 122 -0.62 -16.49 -7.79
CA HIS A 122 -0.10 -15.36 -7.02
C HIS A 122 0.88 -14.54 -7.84
N TYR A 123 0.86 -13.25 -7.59
CA TYR A 123 1.72 -12.28 -8.26
C TYR A 123 2.65 -11.67 -7.23
N VAL A 124 3.90 -11.45 -7.64
CA VAL A 124 4.86 -10.67 -6.90
C VAL A 124 5.28 -9.50 -7.78
N LEU A 125 5.21 -8.30 -7.23
CA LEU A 125 5.76 -7.11 -7.85
C LEU A 125 7.00 -6.68 -7.09
N ARG A 126 8.04 -6.34 -7.85
CA ARG A 126 9.24 -5.68 -7.38
C ARG A 126 9.14 -4.21 -7.80
N ARG A 127 9.26 -3.29 -6.84
CA ARG A 127 9.42 -1.86 -7.09
C ARG A 127 10.86 -1.47 -6.82
N THR A 128 11.54 -0.94 -7.83
CA THR A 128 12.90 -0.45 -7.74
C THR A 128 12.92 1.05 -8.00
N THR A 129 13.65 1.79 -7.17
CA THR A 129 13.91 3.21 -7.43
C THR A 129 15.15 3.31 -8.32
N VAL A 130 14.99 3.82 -9.54
CA VAL A 130 16.05 3.87 -10.56
C VAL A 130 16.89 5.13 -10.41
N SER A 131 16.25 6.25 -10.07
CA SER A 131 16.94 7.49 -9.71
C SER A 131 17.68 7.33 -8.38
N GLN A 132 18.80 8.04 -8.19
CA GLN A 132 19.54 8.08 -6.92
C GLN A 132 19.42 9.45 -6.26
N PRO A 133 18.26 9.79 -5.66
CA PRO A 133 18.08 11.07 -5.01
C PRO A 133 19.04 11.20 -3.82
N ASN A 134 19.72 12.34 -3.70
CA ASN A 134 20.56 12.64 -2.54
C ASN A 134 19.69 13.02 -1.34
N ILE A 135 19.18 12.01 -0.63
CA ILE A 135 18.32 12.19 0.54
C ILE A 135 19.13 12.73 1.74
N GLY A 136 20.40 12.32 1.84
CA GLY A 136 21.27 12.60 2.97
C GLY A 136 21.93 11.34 3.50
N HIS A 137 22.56 11.43 4.67
CA HIS A 137 23.20 10.29 5.33
C HIS A 137 22.97 10.32 6.84
N ILE A 138 23.10 9.16 7.47
CA ILE A 138 23.02 9.02 8.92
C ILE A 138 24.39 9.34 9.53
N ASN A 139 24.40 10.15 10.59
CA ASN A 139 25.63 10.49 11.32
C ASN A 139 25.80 9.67 12.60
N ALA A 140 24.68 9.33 13.24
CA ALA A 140 24.66 8.67 14.53
C ALA A 140 23.37 7.88 14.68
N VAL A 141 23.44 6.73 15.33
CA VAL A 141 22.30 5.90 15.69
C VAL A 141 22.22 5.82 17.21
N TYR A 142 21.02 5.98 17.76
CA TYR A 142 20.75 5.97 19.19
C TYR A 142 20.18 4.60 19.59
N ASN A 143 21.06 3.61 19.72
CA ASN A 143 20.70 2.20 19.98
C ASN A 143 21.25 1.63 21.30
N ASP A 144 21.83 2.46 22.18
CA ASP A 144 22.24 2.02 23.52
C ASP A 144 21.00 1.71 24.40
N THR A 145 20.86 0.43 24.75
CA THR A 145 19.73 -0.08 25.55
C THR A 145 19.61 0.53 26.95
N THR A 146 20.69 1.10 27.50
CA THR A 146 20.70 1.71 28.83
C THR A 146 20.39 3.21 28.80
N GLN A 147 20.63 3.87 27.66
CA GLN A 147 20.40 5.31 27.50
C GLN A 147 19.03 5.62 26.90
N TYR A 148 18.51 4.75 26.02
CA TYR A 148 17.33 5.01 25.20
C TYR A 148 16.16 4.06 25.54
N GLU A 149 15.85 3.90 26.83
CA GLU A 149 14.81 2.99 27.31
C GLU A 149 13.42 3.34 26.75
N GLN A 150 13.08 4.63 26.67
CA GLN A 150 11.78 5.07 26.16
C GLN A 150 11.62 4.76 24.66
N GLN A 151 12.68 4.95 23.87
CA GLN A 151 12.70 4.59 22.45
C GLN A 151 12.52 3.08 22.27
N ARG A 152 13.14 2.27 23.13
CA ARG A 152 12.97 0.81 23.16
C ARG A 152 11.56 0.39 23.54
N GLN A 153 10.94 1.02 24.54
CA GLN A 153 9.54 0.77 24.89
C GLN A 153 8.59 1.11 23.73
N ASN A 154 8.91 2.17 22.97
CA ASN A 154 8.19 2.56 21.77
C ASN A 154 8.55 1.73 20.52
N LYS A 155 9.50 0.80 20.63
CA LYS A 155 10.04 -0.04 19.56
C LYS A 155 10.60 0.78 18.38
N GLU A 156 11.39 1.80 18.70
CA GLU A 156 11.89 2.80 17.76
C GLU A 156 13.41 2.94 17.83
N ILE A 157 14.06 3.00 16.67
CA ILE A 157 15.48 3.33 16.54
C ILE A 157 15.59 4.72 15.96
N TRP A 158 16.21 5.63 16.70
CA TRP A 158 16.38 7.01 16.28
C TRP A 158 17.77 7.18 15.64
N ALA A 159 17.81 7.88 14.51
CA ALA A 159 19.05 8.12 13.77
C ALA A 159 19.15 9.60 13.38
N LYS A 160 20.31 10.22 13.62
CA LYS A 160 20.55 11.62 13.27
C LYS A 160 20.85 11.77 11.79
N LEU A 161 20.14 12.66 11.13
CA LEU A 161 20.24 12.92 9.69
C LEU A 161 21.07 14.18 9.40
N THR A 162 21.99 14.05 8.44
CA THR A 162 22.47 15.18 7.64
C THR A 162 21.66 15.23 6.35
N ALA A 163 20.86 16.28 6.16
CA ALA A 163 19.97 16.40 5.01
C ALA A 163 20.75 16.61 3.71
N GLY A 164 20.42 15.82 2.69
CA GLY A 164 20.86 16.03 1.31
C GLY A 164 19.96 17.00 0.55
N THR A 165 20.25 17.22 -0.74
CA THR A 165 19.47 18.13 -1.59
C THR A 165 18.04 17.66 -1.82
N ALA A 166 17.79 16.35 -1.79
CA ALA A 166 16.48 15.73 -1.92
C ALA A 166 15.87 15.32 -0.56
N ALA A 167 16.36 15.84 0.57
CA ALA A 167 15.88 15.46 1.90
C ALA A 167 14.37 15.66 2.08
N ARG A 168 13.77 16.66 1.41
CA ARG A 168 12.31 16.89 1.42
C ARG A 168 11.49 15.65 1.08
N LEU A 169 12.04 14.75 0.28
CA LEU A 169 11.41 13.50 -0.08
C LEU A 169 11.11 12.60 1.14
N LEU A 170 11.91 12.70 2.21
CA LEU A 170 11.67 11.96 3.46
C LEU A 170 10.30 12.26 4.07
N LEU A 171 9.77 13.47 3.85
CA LEU A 171 8.45 13.89 4.35
C LEU A 171 7.30 13.12 3.68
N ARG A 172 7.58 12.40 2.60
CA ARG A 172 6.64 11.53 1.88
C ARG A 172 6.91 10.04 2.13
N MET A 173 8.07 9.69 2.68
CA MET A 173 8.54 8.31 2.85
C MET A 173 8.11 7.67 4.18
N ASN A 174 7.10 8.19 4.87
CA ASN A 174 6.59 7.54 6.09
C ASN A 174 5.95 6.18 5.74
N GLY A 175 6.57 5.11 6.22
CA GLY A 175 6.26 3.71 5.89
C GLY A 175 7.13 3.12 4.79
N GLU A 176 8.01 3.91 4.18
CA GLU A 176 8.94 3.43 3.15
C GLU A 176 10.20 2.81 3.73
N ARG A 177 10.85 1.93 2.96
CA ARG A 177 12.13 1.34 3.34
C ARG A 177 13.28 2.18 2.80
N LEU A 178 14.24 2.51 3.65
CA LEU A 178 15.47 3.19 3.28
C LEU A 178 16.66 2.26 3.49
N THR A 179 17.68 2.40 2.65
CA THR A 179 18.92 1.63 2.70
C THR A 179 20.14 2.54 2.55
N ASP A 180 21.22 2.20 3.23
CA ASP A 180 22.56 2.76 2.97
C ASP A 180 23.42 1.85 2.07
N GLY A 181 22.83 0.79 1.52
CA GLY A 181 23.49 -0.23 0.72
C GLY A 181 23.83 -1.51 1.49
N GLU A 182 23.96 -1.43 2.82
CA GLU A 182 24.13 -2.59 3.71
C GLU A 182 22.90 -2.76 4.61
N THR A 183 22.56 -1.77 5.41
CA THR A 183 21.42 -1.82 6.34
C THR A 183 20.18 -1.23 5.70
N GLU A 184 19.05 -1.92 5.83
CA GLU A 184 17.74 -1.42 5.38
C GLU A 184 16.71 -1.48 6.51
N ALA A 185 15.91 -0.42 6.66
CA ALA A 185 14.84 -0.37 7.66
C ALA A 185 13.66 0.49 7.18
N THR A 186 12.49 0.27 7.79
CA THR A 186 11.27 1.03 7.47
C THR A 186 11.20 2.31 8.28
N LEU A 187 11.11 3.46 7.59
CA LEU A 187 10.98 4.78 8.18
C LEU A 187 9.58 4.94 8.79
N LYS A 188 9.53 5.18 10.10
CA LYS A 188 8.29 5.40 10.86
C LYS A 188 7.90 6.87 10.92
N ASN A 189 8.88 7.76 11.14
CA ASN A 189 8.65 9.20 11.21
C ASN A 189 9.92 10.00 10.93
N VAL A 190 9.74 11.28 10.59
CA VAL A 190 10.79 12.27 10.41
C VAL A 190 10.58 13.39 11.41
N LEU A 191 11.61 13.72 12.17
CA LEU A 191 11.61 14.81 13.14
C LEU A 191 12.52 15.95 12.70
N THR A 192 12.16 17.17 13.11
CA THR A 192 12.98 18.37 12.98
C THR A 192 14.20 18.33 13.92
N SER A 193 15.08 19.33 13.83
CA SER A 193 16.22 19.48 14.74
C SER A 193 15.82 19.66 16.22
N ALA A 194 14.58 20.10 16.47
CA ALA A 194 13.99 20.18 17.82
C ALA A 194 13.40 18.85 18.30
N ASN A 195 13.51 17.77 17.51
CA ASN A 195 12.85 16.48 17.72
C ASN A 195 11.31 16.56 17.73
N HIS A 196 10.73 17.58 17.08
CA HIS A 196 9.29 17.67 16.84
C HIS A 196 8.94 17.04 15.48
N PRO A 197 7.70 16.57 15.24
CA PRO A 197 7.31 15.97 13.97
C PRO A 197 7.50 16.93 12.81
N ALA A 198 8.08 16.45 11.71
CA ALA A 198 8.25 17.24 10.51
C ALA A 198 7.02 17.20 9.58
N VAL A 199 6.09 16.26 9.81
CA VAL A 199 4.91 16.03 8.96
C VAL A 199 3.66 15.93 9.83
N PHE A 200 2.66 16.74 9.52
CA PHE A 200 1.31 16.63 10.08
C PHE A 200 0.31 16.37 8.96
N VAL A 201 -0.62 15.45 9.20
CA VAL A 201 -1.55 14.94 8.20
C VAL A 201 -2.98 15.21 8.63
N GLY A 202 -3.64 16.13 7.93
CA GLY A 202 -5.02 16.54 8.17
C GLY A 202 -5.97 15.89 7.18
N LYS A 203 -7.17 15.52 7.62
CA LYS A 203 -8.19 14.88 6.77
C LYS A 203 -9.51 15.61 6.86
N SER A 204 -10.25 15.61 5.74
CA SER A 204 -11.49 16.36 5.60
C SER A 204 -12.74 15.65 6.18
N ALA A 205 -12.62 15.02 7.36
CA ALA A 205 -13.57 14.02 7.86
C ALA A 205 -15.02 14.52 8.04
N ASN A 206 -15.22 15.78 8.46
CA ASN A 206 -16.54 16.33 8.80
C ASN A 206 -17.14 17.26 7.73
N ARG A 207 -16.33 17.79 6.81
CA ARG A 207 -16.76 18.62 5.67
C ARG A 207 -15.95 18.22 4.45
N ALA A 208 -16.64 17.71 3.45
CA ALA A 208 -16.02 17.30 2.20
C ALA A 208 -15.39 18.50 1.49
N SER A 209 -14.22 18.28 0.91
CA SER A 209 -13.50 19.27 0.12
C SER A 209 -14.17 19.43 -1.23
N THR A 210 -14.13 20.65 -1.77
CA THR A 210 -14.69 20.99 -3.08
C THR A 210 -13.62 21.63 -3.94
N VAL A 211 -13.62 21.30 -5.22
CA VAL A 211 -12.76 21.90 -6.23
C VAL A 211 -13.62 22.66 -7.22
N LYS A 212 -13.21 23.89 -7.52
CA LYS A 212 -13.76 24.70 -8.60
C LYS A 212 -12.68 24.92 -9.65
N VAL A 213 -13.02 24.67 -10.92
CA VAL A 213 -12.09 24.91 -12.03
C VAL A 213 -12.70 25.90 -13.00
N THR A 214 -12.08 27.06 -13.11
CA THR A 214 -12.46 28.11 -14.06
C THR A 214 -11.60 28.00 -15.32
N ILE A 215 -12.24 27.88 -16.48
CA ILE A 215 -11.58 27.73 -17.77
C ILE A 215 -12.06 28.84 -18.71
N PRO A 216 -11.15 29.66 -19.26
CA PRO A 216 -11.50 30.66 -20.26
C PRO A 216 -12.01 30.01 -21.55
N LYS A 217 -13.17 30.46 -22.06
CA LYS A 217 -13.77 29.90 -23.29
C LYS A 217 -12.85 30.04 -24.51
N SER A 218 -12.04 31.09 -24.55
CA SER A 218 -11.05 31.33 -25.60
C SER A 218 -9.90 30.32 -25.61
N SER A 219 -9.71 29.57 -24.53
CA SER A 219 -8.61 28.61 -24.37
C SER A 219 -9.01 27.16 -24.63
N LEU A 220 -10.28 26.92 -24.97
CA LEU A 220 -10.80 25.57 -25.16
C LEU A 220 -10.29 24.96 -26.46
N THR A 221 -9.76 23.75 -26.35
CA THR A 221 -9.41 22.90 -27.48
C THR A 221 -10.31 21.66 -27.45
N TYR A 222 -11.02 21.38 -28.53
CA TYR A 222 -11.90 20.21 -28.64
C TYR A 222 -11.12 18.99 -29.13
N GLY A 223 -11.51 17.80 -28.67
CA GLY A 223 -10.95 16.55 -29.17
C GLY A 223 -11.17 16.37 -30.68
N ALA A 224 -10.30 15.59 -31.34
CA ALA A 224 -10.26 15.45 -32.81
C ALA A 224 -11.58 15.03 -33.46
N ASP A 225 -12.45 14.31 -32.72
CA ASP A 225 -13.74 13.80 -33.18
C ASP A 225 -14.94 14.38 -32.41
N VAL A 226 -14.74 15.51 -31.71
CA VAL A 226 -15.77 16.12 -30.86
C VAL A 226 -16.26 17.41 -31.52
N THR A 227 -17.56 17.46 -31.83
CA THR A 227 -18.18 18.71 -32.27
C THR A 227 -18.18 19.73 -31.12
N PRO A 228 -17.90 21.02 -31.40
CA PRO A 228 -17.99 22.06 -30.39
C PRO A 228 -19.32 22.00 -29.64
N LEU A 229 -19.26 22.08 -28.31
CA LEU A 229 -20.41 21.87 -27.47
C LEU A 229 -21.43 22.98 -27.68
N THR A 230 -22.69 22.60 -27.94
CA THR A 230 -23.82 23.55 -28.03
C THR A 230 -24.29 24.03 -26.65
N SER A 231 -23.98 23.25 -25.60
CA SER A 231 -24.22 23.62 -24.20
C SER A 231 -23.16 22.97 -23.30
N TYR A 232 -22.53 23.78 -22.45
CA TYR A 232 -21.56 23.30 -21.47
C TYR A 232 -22.20 22.51 -20.33
N GLN A 233 -23.53 22.52 -20.19
CA GLN A 233 -24.24 21.67 -19.24
C GLN A 233 -24.09 20.17 -19.54
N SER A 234 -23.76 19.81 -20.79
CA SER A 234 -23.43 18.43 -21.17
C SER A 234 -22.16 17.86 -20.51
N LEU A 235 -21.37 18.71 -19.85
CA LEU A 235 -20.18 18.32 -19.09
C LEU A 235 -20.52 17.78 -17.70
N ILE A 236 -21.76 17.95 -17.21
CA ILE A 236 -22.20 17.37 -15.93
C ILE A 236 -22.10 15.84 -16.01
N GLY A 237 -21.53 15.22 -14.98
CA GLY A 237 -21.26 13.78 -14.94
C GLY A 237 -20.03 13.32 -15.73
N LYS A 238 -19.33 14.22 -16.41
CA LYS A 238 -18.01 13.94 -17.03
C LYS A 238 -16.90 14.06 -15.99
N ILE A 239 -15.71 13.58 -16.34
CA ILE A 239 -14.53 13.60 -15.47
C ILE A 239 -13.65 14.79 -15.83
N ALA A 240 -13.28 15.60 -14.85
CA ALA A 240 -12.25 16.62 -15.00
C ALA A 240 -10.92 16.08 -14.43
N TYR A 241 -9.84 16.22 -15.19
CA TYR A 241 -8.49 15.79 -14.84
C TYR A 241 -7.52 16.97 -14.91
N ILE A 242 -6.73 17.16 -13.85
CA ILE A 242 -5.68 18.18 -13.77
C ILE A 242 -4.34 17.45 -13.78
N ASN A 243 -3.54 17.63 -14.84
CA ASN A 243 -2.36 16.78 -15.08
C ASN A 243 -1.34 16.83 -13.92
N ASN A 244 -1.07 18.03 -13.39
CA ASN A 244 -0.20 18.19 -12.21
C ASN A 244 -1.05 18.19 -10.94
N PHE A 245 -1.65 17.06 -10.60
CA PHE A 245 -2.62 16.97 -9.50
C PHE A 245 -2.01 17.17 -8.10
N TYR A 246 -0.72 16.87 -7.91
CA TYR A 246 -0.01 17.13 -6.66
C TYR A 246 0.48 18.58 -6.60
N LYS A 247 0.21 19.25 -5.48
CA LYS A 247 0.65 20.62 -5.22
C LYS A 247 1.41 20.67 -3.91
N GLU A 248 2.60 21.23 -3.93
CA GLU A 248 3.35 21.65 -2.74
C GLU A 248 3.68 23.14 -2.86
N LYS A 249 3.47 23.88 -1.77
CA LYS A 249 3.68 25.32 -1.71
C LYS A 249 4.22 25.73 -0.35
N ASN A 250 4.87 26.89 -0.28
CA ASN A 250 5.12 27.52 1.02
C ASN A 250 3.78 27.92 1.65
N ILE A 251 3.64 27.77 2.96
CA ILE A 251 2.39 28.14 3.67
C ILE A 251 2.02 29.60 3.44
N SER A 252 3.00 30.50 3.32
CA SER A 252 2.76 31.92 3.02
C SER A 252 2.17 32.20 1.64
N SER A 253 2.25 31.23 0.72
CA SER A 253 1.71 31.33 -0.64
C SER A 253 0.34 30.68 -0.81
N ILE A 254 -0.23 30.09 0.26
CA ILE A 254 -1.62 29.63 0.28
C ILE A 254 -2.53 30.84 0.36
N SER A 255 -3.60 30.84 -0.46
CA SER A 255 -4.47 32.02 -0.59
C SER A 255 -5.20 32.39 0.71
N SER A 256 -5.67 31.40 1.46
CA SER A 256 -6.19 31.57 2.82
C SER A 256 -6.01 30.29 3.63
N LEU A 257 -5.46 30.42 4.83
CA LEU A 257 -5.24 29.32 5.77
C LEU A 257 -5.58 29.80 7.18
N ASN A 258 -6.73 29.36 7.70
CA ASN A 258 -7.16 29.67 9.06
C ASN A 258 -6.96 28.45 9.96
N TRP A 259 -6.44 28.68 11.17
CA TRP A 259 -6.14 27.64 12.14
C TRP A 259 -7.12 27.72 13.31
N VAL A 260 -7.72 26.58 13.65
CA VAL A 260 -8.67 26.47 14.77
C VAL A 260 -8.17 25.40 15.71
N ASP A 261 -8.03 25.73 16.98
CA ASP A 261 -7.64 24.74 17.99
C ASP A 261 -8.86 24.12 18.68
N SER A 262 -8.74 22.86 19.06
CA SER A 262 -9.74 22.13 19.87
C SER A 262 -9.02 21.12 20.78
N ASP A 263 -9.74 20.48 21.70
CA ASP A 263 -9.12 19.65 22.73
C ASP A 263 -8.31 18.46 22.18
N TYR A 264 -8.90 17.72 21.24
CA TYR A 264 -8.30 16.50 20.66
C TYR A 264 -7.76 16.68 19.24
N PHE A 265 -8.16 17.77 18.58
CA PHE A 265 -7.80 18.07 17.20
C PHE A 265 -7.39 19.52 17.07
N PHE A 266 -6.52 19.82 16.11
CA PHE A 266 -6.47 21.16 15.52
C PHE A 266 -6.99 21.06 14.10
N GLU A 267 -7.57 22.13 13.58
CA GLU A 267 -8.18 22.18 12.26
C GLU A 267 -7.58 23.29 11.43
N THR A 268 -7.46 23.05 10.12
CA THR A 268 -7.15 24.09 9.14
C THR A 268 -8.30 24.25 8.16
N GLU A 269 -8.72 25.49 7.95
CA GLU A 269 -9.63 25.86 6.88
C GLU A 269 -8.80 26.45 5.74
N VAL A 270 -8.76 25.74 4.62
CA VAL A 270 -7.89 26.01 3.48
C VAL A 270 -8.75 26.49 2.31
N SER A 271 -8.34 27.60 1.72
CA SER A 271 -8.74 27.99 0.37
C SER A 271 -7.48 28.30 -0.42
N ASP A 272 -7.22 27.56 -1.50
CA ASP A 272 -6.04 27.80 -2.32
C ASP A 272 -6.35 27.82 -3.81
N THR A 273 -5.73 28.75 -4.52
CA THR A 273 -5.92 28.96 -5.96
C THR A 273 -4.61 28.70 -6.71
N THR A 274 -4.71 27.96 -7.81
CA THR A 274 -3.61 27.68 -8.73
C THR A 274 -4.01 28.04 -10.15
N THR A 275 -3.24 28.90 -10.81
CA THR A 275 -3.50 29.37 -12.17
C THR A 275 -2.68 28.59 -13.20
N SER A 276 -2.99 28.76 -14.48
CA SER A 276 -2.24 28.17 -15.61
C SER A 276 -2.13 26.65 -15.52
N GLN A 277 -3.23 26.00 -15.11
CA GLN A 277 -3.33 24.55 -15.01
C GLN A 277 -3.81 23.96 -16.32
N THR A 278 -3.18 22.86 -16.73
CA THR A 278 -3.69 22.00 -17.80
C THR A 278 -4.84 21.16 -17.27
N VAL A 279 -6.01 21.31 -17.90
CA VAL A 279 -7.25 20.63 -17.53
C VAL A 279 -7.77 19.89 -18.76
N ASP A 280 -8.00 18.59 -18.58
CA ASP A 280 -8.65 17.72 -19.55
C ASP A 280 -10.02 17.30 -19.03
N ILE A 281 -11.05 17.39 -19.88
CA ILE A 281 -12.40 16.90 -19.59
C ILE A 281 -12.65 15.65 -20.43
N LEU A 282 -12.96 14.55 -19.75
CA LEU A 282 -12.94 13.20 -20.30
C LEU A 282 -14.35 12.58 -20.29
N ASN A 283 -14.64 11.76 -21.29
CA ASN A 283 -15.91 11.05 -21.40
C ASN A 283 -15.81 9.63 -20.79
N PRO A 284 -16.47 9.34 -19.66
CA PRO A 284 -16.41 8.00 -19.03
C PRO A 284 -17.25 6.91 -19.72
N GLY A 285 -18.01 7.25 -20.78
CA GLY A 285 -18.89 6.29 -21.47
C GLY A 285 -20.22 6.01 -20.73
N THR A 286 -20.86 4.86 -21.01
CA THR A 286 -22.17 4.44 -20.46
C THR A 286 -22.09 3.47 -19.27
N THR A 287 -20.90 3.01 -18.92
CA THR A 287 -20.69 2.13 -17.78
C THR A 287 -20.63 2.95 -16.49
N GLU A 288 -21.67 2.86 -15.67
CA GLU A 288 -21.61 3.19 -14.24
C GLU A 288 -20.64 2.22 -13.55
N LEU A 289 -19.35 2.53 -13.58
CA LEU A 289 -18.38 1.90 -12.68
C LEU A 289 -17.56 3.00 -12.01
N THR A 290 -17.34 2.77 -10.72
CA THR A 290 -16.69 3.66 -9.76
C THR A 290 -15.34 4.18 -10.24
N THR A 291 -15.04 5.43 -9.89
CA THR A 291 -13.85 6.27 -10.15
C THR A 291 -12.45 5.66 -9.98
N ALA A 292 -12.30 4.37 -9.71
CA ALA A 292 -11.04 3.75 -9.32
C ALA A 292 -10.26 3.02 -10.44
N LEU A 293 -10.84 2.76 -11.63
CA LEU A 293 -10.20 1.90 -12.63
C LEU A 293 -10.42 2.33 -14.10
N TYR A 294 -10.70 3.61 -14.35
CA TYR A 294 -10.53 4.09 -15.72
C TYR A 294 -9.04 4.26 -15.99
N ASP A 295 -8.54 3.71 -17.10
CA ASP A 295 -7.31 4.24 -17.69
C ASP A 295 -7.65 5.65 -18.19
N ILE A 296 -7.40 6.64 -17.33
CA ILE A 296 -7.70 8.05 -17.58
C ILE A 296 -7.00 8.51 -18.85
N ALA A 297 -5.85 7.92 -19.20
CA ALA A 297 -5.13 8.26 -20.41
C ALA A 297 -5.82 7.73 -21.68
N GLU A 298 -6.63 6.67 -21.59
CA GLU A 298 -7.40 6.11 -22.71
C GLU A 298 -8.80 6.74 -22.89
N LEU A 299 -9.29 7.49 -21.89
CA LEU A 299 -10.60 8.10 -21.99
C LEU A 299 -10.65 9.17 -23.11
N PRO A 300 -11.69 9.17 -23.96
CA PRO A 300 -11.83 10.19 -25.00
C PRO A 300 -11.89 11.60 -24.40
N LYS A 301 -10.97 12.46 -24.85
CA LYS A 301 -10.94 13.87 -24.47
C LYS A 301 -12.07 14.62 -25.17
N ILE A 302 -12.94 15.25 -24.38
CA ILE A 302 -14.02 16.11 -24.86
C ILE A 302 -13.44 17.50 -25.15
N VAL A 303 -12.81 18.08 -24.13
CA VAL A 303 -12.29 19.45 -24.11
C VAL A 303 -11.01 19.46 -23.29
N SER A 304 -10.02 20.25 -23.71
CA SER A 304 -8.82 20.55 -22.94
C SER A 304 -8.54 22.05 -22.92
N SER A 305 -7.81 22.51 -21.90
CA SER A 305 -7.28 23.87 -21.80
C SER A 305 -5.99 23.88 -21.01
N SER A 306 -5.04 24.74 -21.38
CA SER A 306 -3.80 25.01 -20.64
C SER A 306 -3.88 26.23 -19.70
N ASN A 307 -5.03 26.93 -19.69
CA ASN A 307 -5.24 28.18 -18.95
C ASN A 307 -6.32 28.03 -17.86
N GLY A 308 -6.44 26.84 -17.27
CA GLY A 308 -7.37 26.61 -16.17
C GLY A 308 -6.89 27.25 -14.86
N THR A 309 -7.85 27.73 -14.05
CA THR A 309 -7.62 28.16 -12.67
C THR A 309 -8.36 27.21 -11.74
N CYS A 310 -7.64 26.54 -10.84
CA CYS A 310 -8.19 25.58 -9.90
C CYS A 310 -8.19 26.17 -8.48
N GLU A 311 -9.36 26.22 -7.85
CA GLU A 311 -9.59 26.62 -6.47
C GLU A 311 -9.98 25.39 -5.64
N LEU A 312 -9.19 25.07 -4.62
CA LEU A 312 -9.49 24.05 -3.62
C LEU A 312 -10.03 24.71 -2.36
N LYS A 313 -11.16 24.23 -1.85
CA LYS A 313 -11.67 24.57 -0.52
C LYS A 313 -11.88 23.33 0.31
N GLY A 314 -11.36 23.33 1.53
CA GLY A 314 -11.47 22.20 2.43
C GLY A 314 -11.25 22.60 3.88
N LYS A 315 -11.77 21.78 4.79
CA LYS A 315 -11.51 21.87 6.22
C LYS A 315 -10.90 20.54 6.67
N TYR A 316 -9.72 20.60 7.27
CA TYR A 316 -8.93 19.42 7.61
C TYR A 316 -8.69 19.37 9.10
N SER A 317 -9.09 18.28 9.74
CA SER A 317 -8.85 18.05 11.17
C SER A 317 -7.60 17.19 11.32
N PHE A 318 -6.74 17.50 12.29
CA PHE A 318 -5.50 16.81 12.61
C PHE A 318 -5.56 16.26 14.03
N GLN A 319 -5.30 14.97 14.23
CA GLN A 319 -5.40 14.35 15.54
C GLN A 319 -4.16 14.66 16.40
N LYS A 320 -4.34 15.27 17.57
CA LYS A 320 -3.22 15.70 18.42
C LYS A 320 -2.46 14.51 19.02
N ASP A 321 -3.15 13.41 19.34
CA ASP A 321 -2.56 12.22 19.96
C ASP A 321 -1.41 11.62 19.14
N ASP A 322 -1.46 11.74 17.82
CA ASP A 322 -0.42 11.21 16.91
C ASP A 322 0.93 11.93 17.09
N TYR A 323 0.89 13.17 17.61
CA TYR A 323 2.04 14.08 17.66
C TYR A 323 2.43 14.49 19.08
N GLN A 324 1.47 14.51 20.02
CA GLN A 324 1.63 15.06 21.37
C GLN A 324 2.83 14.47 22.13
N ARG A 325 3.17 13.20 21.89
CA ARG A 325 4.30 12.53 22.56
C ARG A 325 5.66 13.20 22.30
N PHE A 326 5.81 13.92 21.19
CA PHE A 326 7.06 14.58 20.81
C PHE A 326 7.26 15.95 21.45
N TYR A 327 6.20 16.54 22.02
CA TYR A 327 6.22 17.86 22.65
C TYR A 327 6.41 17.79 24.19
N GLY A 328 6.58 16.59 24.74
CA GLY A 328 6.83 16.38 26.17
C GLY A 328 5.72 16.96 27.04
N ARG A 329 6.04 17.98 27.84
CA ARG A 329 5.10 18.67 28.74
C ARG A 329 4.35 19.83 28.08
N GLN A 330 4.77 20.27 26.90
CA GLN A 330 4.09 21.32 26.17
C GLN A 330 2.86 20.74 25.49
N TYR A 331 1.70 21.34 25.72
CA TYR A 331 0.49 20.97 25.01
C TYR A 331 0.58 21.37 23.53
N LEU A 332 0.23 20.46 22.65
CA LEU A 332 0.15 20.71 21.22
C LEU A 332 -1.10 21.53 20.91
N THR A 333 -0.88 22.76 20.43
CA THR A 333 -1.95 23.64 19.95
C THR A 333 -1.73 23.98 18.48
N ALA A 334 -2.79 24.44 17.81
CA ALA A 334 -2.73 24.91 16.43
C ALA A 334 -1.65 26.00 16.24
N GLU A 335 -1.49 26.91 17.20
CA GLU A 335 -0.49 27.99 17.16
C GLU A 335 0.95 27.45 17.22
N VAL A 336 1.21 26.44 18.05
CA VAL A 336 2.53 25.79 18.13
C VAL A 336 2.89 25.18 16.78
N VAL A 337 1.97 24.41 16.19
CA VAL A 337 2.19 23.81 14.87
C VAL A 337 2.41 24.88 13.81
N GLN A 338 1.55 25.91 13.79
CA GLN A 338 1.63 27.02 12.84
C GLN A 338 2.99 27.74 12.87
N GLY A 339 3.60 27.88 14.05
CA GLY A 339 4.92 28.50 14.21
C GLY A 339 6.09 27.65 13.70
N GLU A 340 5.89 26.34 13.49
CA GLU A 340 6.95 25.39 13.11
C GLU A 340 6.89 24.98 11.63
N VAL A 341 5.70 24.99 11.03
CA VAL A 341 5.49 24.53 9.65
C VAL A 341 5.88 25.58 8.61
N THR A 342 6.46 25.13 7.49
CA THR A 342 6.97 26.01 6.42
C THR A 342 6.29 25.79 5.08
N SER A 343 5.82 24.58 4.82
CA SER A 343 5.19 24.20 3.56
C SER A 343 3.95 23.37 3.79
N ALA A 344 3.11 23.32 2.76
CA ALA A 344 1.89 22.55 2.76
C ALA A 344 1.71 21.88 1.41
N SER A 345 1.08 20.71 1.41
CA SER A 345 0.81 19.95 0.20
C SER A 345 -0.58 19.32 0.20
N TYR A 346 -1.13 19.16 -0.99
CA TYR A 346 -2.43 18.56 -1.23
C TYR A 346 -2.49 17.97 -2.64
N THR A 347 -3.47 17.09 -2.86
CA THR A 347 -3.66 16.35 -4.11
C THR A 347 -5.08 16.61 -4.63
N VAL A 348 -5.19 17.02 -5.90
CA VAL A 348 -6.47 17.21 -6.60
C VAL A 348 -6.64 16.08 -7.62
N LEU A 349 -7.14 14.94 -7.14
CA LEU A 349 -7.42 13.78 -7.98
C LEU A 349 -8.52 14.10 -9.03
N PRO A 350 -8.53 13.40 -10.17
CA PRO A 350 -9.61 13.51 -11.14
C PRO A 350 -10.97 13.33 -10.48
N PHE A 351 -11.93 14.18 -10.84
CA PHE A 351 -13.21 14.28 -10.16
C PHE A 351 -14.38 14.34 -11.14
N THR A 352 -15.54 13.86 -10.69
CA THR A 352 -16.80 13.99 -11.43
C THR A 352 -17.36 15.40 -11.28
N ILE A 353 -17.77 15.99 -12.41
CA ILE A 353 -18.36 17.32 -12.46
C ILE A 353 -19.82 17.23 -11.96
N LEU A 354 -20.11 17.91 -10.85
CA LEU A 354 -21.45 18.03 -10.28
C LEU A 354 -22.27 19.10 -11.00
N GLY A 355 -21.63 20.23 -11.32
CA GLY A 355 -22.29 21.39 -11.88
C GLY A 355 -21.37 22.22 -12.77
N VAL A 356 -21.98 22.95 -13.69
CA VAL A 356 -21.30 23.86 -14.60
C VAL A 356 -21.99 25.22 -14.54
N GLU A 357 -21.24 26.25 -14.19
CA GLU A 357 -21.67 27.63 -14.30
C GLU A 357 -21.01 28.25 -15.53
N GLU A 358 -21.79 29.02 -16.30
CA GLU A 358 -21.31 29.68 -17.51
C GLU A 358 -21.39 31.19 -17.32
N THR A 359 -20.26 31.88 -17.49
CA THR A 359 -20.22 33.35 -17.57
C THR A 359 -20.06 33.78 -19.03
N SER A 360 -19.96 35.08 -19.32
CA SER A 360 -19.71 35.55 -20.69
C SER A 360 -18.34 35.07 -21.22
N THR A 361 -17.33 34.96 -20.35
CA THR A 361 -15.93 34.67 -20.71
C THR A 361 -15.47 33.27 -20.33
N ASP A 362 -16.05 32.67 -19.29
CA ASP A 362 -15.51 31.50 -18.63
C ASP A 362 -16.54 30.40 -18.42
N ILE A 363 -16.03 29.19 -18.18
CA ILE A 363 -16.77 28.03 -17.71
C ILE A 363 -16.23 27.66 -16.35
N ILE A 364 -17.11 27.49 -15.37
CA ILE A 364 -16.73 27.11 -14.01
C ILE A 364 -17.28 25.71 -13.75
N LEU A 365 -16.38 24.76 -13.55
CA LEU A 365 -16.69 23.38 -13.21
C LEU A 365 -16.68 23.23 -11.68
N ILE A 366 -17.69 22.57 -11.13
CA ILE A 366 -17.81 22.32 -9.68
C ILE A 366 -17.72 20.81 -9.46
N SER A 367 -16.81 20.38 -8.59
CA SER A 367 -16.65 18.96 -8.25
C SER A 367 -17.79 18.46 -7.36
N ILE A 368 -18.09 17.15 -7.44
CA ILE A 368 -18.74 16.48 -6.32
C ILE A 368 -17.85 16.63 -5.08
N PRO A 369 -18.40 16.93 -3.89
CA PRO A 369 -17.60 16.99 -2.67
C PRO A 369 -16.91 15.65 -2.38
N PHE A 370 -15.62 15.68 -2.06
CA PHE A 370 -14.82 14.48 -1.84
C PHE A 370 -13.99 14.58 -0.55
N LYS A 371 -13.54 13.42 -0.06
CA LYS A 371 -12.59 13.38 1.05
C LYS A 371 -11.19 13.58 0.52
N SER A 372 -10.41 14.46 1.15
CA SER A 372 -9.02 14.68 0.79
C SER A 372 -8.12 14.83 2.02
N GLU A 373 -6.83 14.76 1.75
CA GLU A 373 -5.75 14.93 2.71
C GLU A 373 -5.04 16.26 2.45
N PHE A 374 -4.67 16.93 3.54
CA PHE A 374 -3.86 18.15 3.53
C PHE A 374 -2.70 17.94 4.49
N ARG A 375 -1.48 18.09 4.00
CA ARG A 375 -0.28 17.95 4.82
C ARG A 375 0.35 19.31 5.05
N VAL A 376 0.79 19.54 6.28
CA VAL A 376 1.68 20.66 6.60
C VAL A 376 3.00 20.08 7.10
N THR A 377 4.10 20.69 6.66
CA THR A 377 5.43 20.16 6.88
C THR A 377 6.39 21.23 7.36
N ALA A 378 7.25 20.86 8.30
CA ALA A 378 8.32 21.70 8.83
C ALA A 378 9.64 21.46 8.06
N SER A 379 10.58 22.40 8.20
CA SER A 379 11.90 22.27 7.59
C SER A 379 12.74 21.18 8.27
N ILE A 380 13.45 20.39 7.46
CA ILE A 380 14.29 19.25 7.91
C ILE A 380 15.76 19.42 7.51
N THR A 381 16.27 20.66 7.49
CA THR A 381 17.68 20.97 7.17
C THR A 381 18.67 20.17 8.05
N SER A 382 18.27 19.88 9.28
CA SER A 382 18.86 18.82 10.12
C SER A 382 17.73 18.21 10.95
N GLY A 383 17.78 16.91 11.20
CA GLY A 383 16.66 16.22 11.84
C GLY A 383 17.00 14.83 12.36
N THR A 384 15.98 14.14 12.84
CA THR A 384 16.07 12.77 13.36
C THR A 384 15.11 11.88 12.59
N LEU A 385 15.60 10.77 12.06
CA LEU A 385 14.78 9.71 11.47
C LEU A 385 14.43 8.69 12.54
N ILE A 386 13.18 8.25 12.55
CA ILE A 386 12.72 7.16 13.42
C ILE A 386 12.46 5.94 12.55
N PHE A 387 13.17 4.85 12.82
CA PHE A 387 12.96 3.55 12.19
C PHE A 387 12.25 2.59 13.14
N SER A 388 11.50 1.65 12.57
CA SER A 388 10.84 0.59 13.37
C SER A 388 11.85 -0.50 13.71
N ASP A 389 12.00 -0.85 14.99
CA ASP A 389 13.06 -1.78 15.43
C ASP A 389 12.88 -3.22 14.89
N TRP A 390 11.67 -3.59 14.50
CA TRP A 390 11.33 -4.91 13.93
C TRP A 390 11.40 -4.96 12.39
N SER A 391 12.02 -3.97 11.76
CA SER A 391 12.09 -3.85 10.29
C SER A 391 13.49 -3.95 9.69
N PHE A 392 14.51 -4.06 10.53
CA PHE A 392 15.91 -4.02 10.11
C PHE A 392 16.32 -5.29 9.38
N THR A 393 17.03 -5.12 8.28
CA THR A 393 17.68 -6.19 7.52
C THR A 393 19.07 -5.75 7.11
N LYS A 394 20.00 -6.70 6.95
CA LYS A 394 21.36 -6.42 6.47
C LYS A 394 21.66 -7.16 5.20
N LYS A 395 22.26 -6.48 4.23
CA LYS A 395 22.64 -6.99 2.93
C LYS A 395 24.15 -7.07 2.84
N SER A 396 24.66 -8.24 2.49
CA SER A 396 26.09 -8.47 2.25
C SER A 396 26.30 -9.24 0.96
N ILE A 397 27.53 -9.33 0.47
CA ILE A 397 27.87 -10.33 -0.55
C ILE A 397 27.69 -11.73 0.07
N ASP A 398 27.18 -12.71 -0.70
CA ASP A 398 27.03 -14.10 -0.22
C ASP A 398 28.38 -14.83 -0.27
N SER A 399 29.27 -14.45 0.66
CA SER A 399 30.53 -15.11 0.93
C SER A 399 30.51 -15.78 2.31
N TYR A 400 31.25 -16.88 2.44
CA TYR A 400 31.51 -17.56 3.72
C TYR A 400 33.04 -17.63 3.89
N ASP A 401 33.54 -17.25 5.06
CA ASP A 401 34.99 -17.23 5.34
C ASP A 401 35.83 -16.49 4.28
N GLY A 402 35.27 -15.42 3.69
CA GLY A 402 35.91 -14.61 2.65
C GLY A 402 35.87 -15.21 1.23
N ASN A 403 35.36 -16.42 1.06
CA ASN A 403 35.23 -17.06 -0.25
C ASN A 403 33.82 -16.85 -0.83
N TYR A 404 33.72 -16.51 -2.10
CA TYR A 404 32.46 -16.41 -2.83
C TYR A 404 32.06 -17.80 -3.37
N TYR A 405 30.87 -18.28 -3.01
CA TYR A 405 30.46 -19.68 -3.25
C TYR A 405 29.67 -19.90 -4.53
N HIS A 406 29.43 -18.85 -5.31
CA HIS A 406 28.66 -18.96 -6.53
C HIS A 406 29.59 -19.02 -7.74
N PRO A 407 29.23 -19.80 -8.78
CA PRO A 407 30.00 -19.81 -10.01
C PRO A 407 30.07 -18.39 -10.59
N PRO A 408 31.23 -17.98 -11.14
CA PRO A 408 31.36 -16.67 -11.76
C PRO A 408 30.34 -16.54 -12.89
N GLY A 409 29.54 -15.47 -12.84
CA GLY A 409 28.55 -15.19 -13.88
C GLY A 409 29.20 -14.77 -15.20
N ALA A 410 28.38 -14.54 -16.22
CA ALA A 410 28.85 -13.88 -17.43
C ALA A 410 29.41 -12.47 -17.09
N PRO A 411 30.36 -11.93 -17.88
CA PRO A 411 30.87 -10.58 -17.66
C PRO A 411 29.73 -9.55 -17.50
N GLY A 412 29.78 -8.75 -16.44
CA GLY A 412 28.75 -7.75 -16.13
C GLY A 412 27.54 -8.27 -15.34
N THR A 413 27.50 -9.54 -14.94
CA THR A 413 26.41 -10.03 -14.08
C THR A 413 26.69 -9.73 -12.61
N ALA A 414 25.69 -9.20 -11.90
CA ALA A 414 25.80 -8.92 -10.46
C ALA A 414 26.13 -10.19 -9.65
N GLU A 415 26.94 -9.99 -8.61
CA GLU A 415 27.25 -11.01 -7.61
C GLU A 415 26.02 -11.36 -6.78
N TRP A 416 26.01 -12.59 -6.26
CA TRP A 416 24.98 -13.02 -5.33
C TRP A 416 25.10 -12.26 -4.01
N GLN A 417 23.97 -11.74 -3.58
CA GLN A 417 23.85 -11.01 -2.33
C GLN A 417 23.11 -11.87 -1.32
N ARG A 418 23.37 -11.63 -0.02
CA ARG A 418 22.71 -12.27 1.11
C ARG A 418 22.00 -11.23 1.95
N ILE A 419 20.73 -11.46 2.28
CA ILE A 419 19.97 -10.65 3.24
C ILE A 419 19.84 -11.41 4.55
N ASP A 420 20.31 -10.81 5.64
CA ASP A 420 20.03 -11.20 7.02
C ASP A 420 18.77 -10.48 7.51
N THR A 421 17.79 -11.27 7.97
CA THR A 421 16.50 -10.78 8.48
C THR A 421 16.40 -10.85 10.00
N ASP A 422 17.37 -11.48 10.67
CA ASP A 422 17.40 -11.63 12.12
C ASP A 422 18.33 -10.57 12.76
N VAL A 423 18.23 -9.32 12.28
CA VAL A 423 19.01 -8.18 12.77
C VAL A 423 18.34 -7.61 14.02
N ASN A 424 19.11 -7.49 15.10
CA ASN A 424 18.67 -6.79 16.30
C ASN A 424 19.35 -5.41 16.36
N PRO A 425 18.64 -4.32 16.02
CA PRO A 425 19.26 -3.00 15.94
C PRO A 425 19.73 -2.44 17.29
N TRP A 426 19.30 -3.02 18.41
CA TRP A 426 19.73 -2.66 19.77
C TRP A 426 21.07 -3.29 20.19
N MET A 427 21.57 -4.27 19.45
CA MET A 427 22.82 -4.98 19.75
C MET A 427 23.77 -4.99 18.57
N ASP A 428 23.23 -5.07 17.35
CA ASP A 428 24.01 -5.08 16.11
C ASP A 428 24.31 -3.66 15.66
N GLU A 429 25.47 -3.47 15.03
CA GLU A 429 25.80 -2.23 14.32
C GLU A 429 24.85 -2.06 13.14
N VAL A 430 24.06 -0.99 13.13
CA VAL A 430 23.09 -0.70 12.06
C VAL A 430 23.34 0.70 11.53
N PHE A 431 23.24 0.86 10.21
CA PHE A 431 23.57 2.07 9.46
C PHE A 431 25.00 2.57 9.66
N THR A 432 25.77 2.60 8.58
CA THR A 432 27.15 3.08 8.61
C THR A 432 27.17 4.60 8.47
N ALA A 433 27.84 5.27 9.41
CA ALA A 433 27.89 6.73 9.41
C ALA A 433 28.53 7.27 8.13
N GLY A 434 27.87 8.26 7.50
CA GLY A 434 28.37 8.93 6.29
C GLY A 434 27.95 8.29 4.96
N THR A 435 27.32 7.12 4.97
CA THR A 435 26.81 6.49 3.74
C THR A 435 25.45 7.09 3.34
N ALA A 436 25.29 7.39 2.06
CA ALA A 436 24.07 8.01 1.54
C ALA A 436 22.87 7.07 1.64
N LEU A 437 21.74 7.60 2.11
CA LEU A 437 20.47 6.90 2.14
C LEU A 437 19.77 6.99 0.78
N VAL A 438 19.24 5.86 0.33
CA VAL A 438 18.37 5.76 -0.85
C VAL A 438 17.15 4.89 -0.54
N PRO A 439 16.05 5.01 -1.31
CA PRO A 439 14.90 4.14 -1.14
C PRO A 439 15.25 2.70 -1.49
N ALA A 440 14.89 1.76 -0.64
CA ALA A 440 15.16 0.34 -0.84
C ALA A 440 14.19 -0.29 -1.85
N THR A 441 14.61 -1.39 -2.48
CA THR A 441 13.74 -2.20 -3.35
C THR A 441 12.67 -2.90 -2.52
N ILE A 442 11.41 -2.79 -2.92
CA ILE A 442 10.27 -3.41 -2.23
C ILE A 442 9.71 -4.58 -3.04
N TYR A 443 9.39 -5.68 -2.36
CA TYR A 443 8.73 -6.84 -2.93
C TYR A 443 7.36 -7.03 -2.29
N ALA A 444 6.30 -6.94 -3.09
CA ALA A 444 4.92 -7.13 -2.64
C ALA A 444 4.31 -8.37 -3.28
N CYS A 445 3.66 -9.21 -2.47
CA CYS A 445 2.97 -10.41 -2.95
C CYS A 445 1.46 -10.32 -2.75
N SER A 446 0.68 -10.85 -3.71
CA SER A 446 -0.79 -10.90 -3.66
C SER A 446 -1.37 -11.95 -2.70
N CYS A 447 -0.52 -12.63 -1.93
CA CYS A 447 -1.01 -13.51 -0.87
C CYS A 447 -1.71 -12.68 0.21
N PRO A 448 -2.93 -13.05 0.64
CA PRO A 448 -3.65 -12.32 1.70
C PRO A 448 -2.87 -12.16 3.00
N ASN A 449 -1.97 -13.09 3.33
CA ASN A 449 -1.12 -13.00 4.52
C ASN A 449 0.06 -12.02 4.35
N HIS A 450 0.43 -11.67 3.12
CA HIS A 450 1.49 -10.71 2.82
C HIS A 450 0.92 -9.31 2.60
N SER A 451 -0.20 -9.20 1.87
CA SER A 451 -0.86 -7.91 1.63
C SER A 451 -1.74 -7.47 2.81
N GLN A 452 -2.13 -8.40 3.70
CA GLN A 452 -3.19 -8.21 4.71
C GLN A 452 -4.47 -7.60 4.09
N ALA A 453 -4.71 -7.94 2.83
CA ALA A 453 -5.84 -7.43 2.06
C ALA A 453 -6.37 -8.51 1.12
N ILE A 454 -7.68 -8.52 0.93
CA ILE A 454 -8.39 -9.31 -0.09
C ILE A 454 -9.01 -8.35 -1.08
N ILE A 455 -8.70 -8.60 -2.35
CA ILE A 455 -9.32 -7.89 -3.47
C ILE A 455 -10.47 -8.73 -3.98
N ARG A 456 -11.53 -8.07 -4.41
CA ARG A 456 -12.62 -8.70 -5.14
C ARG A 456 -12.06 -9.39 -6.38
N ALA A 457 -12.21 -10.71 -6.45
CA ALA A 457 -12.00 -11.45 -7.68
C ALA A 457 -13.29 -11.36 -8.53
N PRO A 458 -13.29 -10.66 -9.68
CA PRO A 458 -14.50 -10.54 -10.52
C PRO A 458 -14.85 -11.86 -11.22
N GLN A 459 -13.93 -12.82 -11.29
CA GLN A 459 -14.13 -14.07 -12.02
C GLN A 459 -14.89 -15.10 -11.17
N SER A 460 -16.09 -15.47 -11.62
CA SER A 460 -16.75 -16.71 -11.21
C SER A 460 -16.14 -17.86 -12.00
N THR A 461 -15.21 -18.61 -11.41
CA THR A 461 -14.68 -19.85 -12.02
C THR A 461 -15.56 -21.08 -11.73
N GLN A 462 -16.85 -20.87 -11.42
CA GLN A 462 -17.76 -21.93 -10.98
C GLN A 462 -18.53 -22.51 -12.17
N ASP A 463 -18.23 -23.76 -12.52
CA ASP A 463 -19.07 -24.58 -13.40
C ASP A 463 -20.21 -25.24 -12.59
N GLU A 464 -21.27 -25.71 -13.26
CA GLU A 464 -22.33 -26.51 -12.63
C GLU A 464 -21.74 -27.76 -11.96
N GLY A 465 -21.74 -27.77 -10.63
CA GLY A 465 -21.26 -28.90 -9.81
C GLY A 465 -20.03 -28.61 -8.92
N GLN A 466 -19.37 -27.46 -9.06
CA GLN A 466 -18.28 -27.07 -8.17
C GLN A 466 -18.77 -26.40 -6.88
N ARG A 467 -18.02 -26.56 -5.77
CA ARG A 467 -18.35 -25.94 -4.48
C ARG A 467 -18.35 -24.41 -4.64
N LYS A 468 -19.52 -23.79 -4.47
CA LYS A 468 -19.67 -22.33 -4.55
C LYS A 468 -18.71 -21.66 -3.55
N ILE A 469 -17.87 -20.76 -4.06
CA ILE A 469 -17.02 -19.87 -3.26
C ILE A 469 -17.94 -19.01 -2.39
N ASN A 470 -17.51 -18.74 -1.15
CA ASN A 470 -18.30 -17.99 -0.18
C ASN A 470 -18.61 -16.56 -0.71
N ARG A 471 -19.89 -16.15 -0.69
CA ARG A 471 -20.35 -14.83 -1.21
C ARG A 471 -19.62 -13.64 -0.56
N GLN A 472 -19.19 -13.79 0.69
CA GLN A 472 -18.39 -12.79 1.41
C GLN A 472 -17.00 -12.53 0.79
N ARG A 473 -16.48 -13.44 -0.04
CA ARG A 473 -15.19 -13.25 -0.75
C ARG A 473 -15.34 -12.57 -2.11
N GLN A 474 -16.55 -12.59 -2.68
CA GLN A 474 -16.88 -11.85 -3.92
C GLN A 474 -17.16 -10.39 -3.65
N TYR A 475 -17.63 -10.07 -2.45
CA TYR A 475 -17.89 -8.72 -1.96
C TYR A 475 -17.31 -8.63 -0.56
N PRO A 476 -16.01 -8.33 -0.44
CA PRO A 476 -15.35 -8.28 0.85
C PRO A 476 -16.00 -7.15 1.67
N LEU A 477 -16.42 -7.49 2.89
CA LEU A 477 -17.11 -6.60 3.82
C LEU A 477 -16.10 -6.13 4.87
N PRO A 478 -16.20 -4.91 5.41
CA PRO A 478 -15.28 -4.44 6.44
C PRO A 478 -15.21 -5.41 7.63
N THR A 479 -13.98 -5.80 8.02
CA THR A 479 -13.74 -6.62 9.22
C THR A 479 -13.73 -5.78 10.49
N VAL A 480 -14.05 -6.43 11.61
CA VAL A 480 -13.97 -5.86 12.97
C VAL A 480 -12.54 -5.42 13.36
N MET A 481 -11.51 -5.94 12.67
CA MET A 481 -10.09 -5.56 12.83
C MET A 481 -9.55 -4.71 11.67
N GLY A 482 -10.40 -4.33 10.71
CA GLY A 482 -10.02 -3.39 9.65
C GLY A 482 -9.75 -2.00 10.23
N LYS A 483 -9.09 -1.12 9.46
CA LYS A 483 -8.78 0.26 9.86
C LYS A 483 -10.03 1.12 10.05
N ALA A 484 -10.86 0.87 11.07
CA ALA A 484 -12.10 1.61 11.35
C ALA A 484 -11.87 3.09 11.70
N ASP A 485 -10.62 3.53 11.78
CA ASP A 485 -10.21 4.84 12.26
C ASP A 485 -10.01 5.88 11.15
N TYR A 486 -9.61 7.09 11.58
CA TYR A 486 -9.15 8.23 10.78
C TYR A 486 -8.28 7.82 9.57
N GLU A 487 -7.50 6.74 9.65
CA GLU A 487 -6.72 6.12 8.56
C GLU A 487 -7.52 5.43 7.43
N GLY A 488 -8.68 4.85 7.69
CA GLY A 488 -9.43 4.06 6.70
C GLY A 488 -10.38 4.86 5.80
N SER A 489 -10.54 6.17 6.04
CA SER A 489 -11.58 7.02 5.43
C SER A 489 -11.59 7.01 3.90
N GLY A 490 -10.45 6.78 3.23
CA GLY A 490 -10.33 6.61 1.78
C GLY A 490 -10.64 5.18 1.28
N ILE A 491 -10.14 4.16 1.99
CA ILE A 491 -10.34 2.73 1.65
C ILE A 491 -11.80 2.30 1.85
N PHE A 492 -12.51 2.86 2.84
CA PHE A 492 -13.92 2.53 3.06
C PHE A 492 -14.86 2.97 1.94
N THR A 493 -14.46 3.96 1.14
CA THR A 493 -15.20 4.35 -0.07
C THR A 493 -15.14 3.26 -1.16
N ALA A 494 -14.18 2.34 -1.06
CA ALA A 494 -14.02 1.17 -1.93
C ALA A 494 -14.56 -0.13 -1.31
N ALA A 495 -15.42 -0.06 -0.28
CA ALA A 495 -16.04 -1.23 0.33
C ALA A 495 -16.75 -2.09 -0.74
N GLY A 496 -16.45 -3.39 -0.77
CA GLY A 496 -16.89 -4.31 -1.82
C GLY A 496 -15.91 -4.49 -2.98
N LEU A 497 -14.81 -3.74 -3.07
CA LEU A 497 -13.70 -3.92 -4.03
C LEU A 497 -12.42 -4.43 -3.36
N ILE A 498 -12.08 -3.90 -2.19
CA ILE A 498 -10.94 -4.33 -1.38
C ILE A 498 -11.32 -4.27 0.09
N GLU A 499 -10.85 -5.25 0.86
CA GLU A 499 -10.87 -5.22 2.31
C GLU A 499 -9.44 -5.39 2.80
N SER A 500 -8.99 -4.47 3.64
CA SER A 500 -7.67 -4.51 4.26
C SER A 500 -7.83 -4.53 5.77
N TRP A 501 -7.04 -5.38 6.41
CA TRP A 501 -6.88 -5.47 7.85
C TRP A 501 -5.40 -5.29 8.24
N GLU A 502 -4.62 -4.61 7.39
CA GLU A 502 -3.23 -4.30 7.66
C GLU A 502 -3.09 -3.40 8.90
N SER A 503 -2.39 -3.91 9.92
CA SER A 503 -2.02 -3.11 11.09
C SER A 503 -0.84 -2.20 10.77
N ASN A 504 -0.68 -1.11 11.54
CA ASN A 504 0.50 -0.25 11.42
C ASN A 504 1.80 -1.02 11.67
N GLU A 505 1.80 -1.96 12.63
CA GLU A 505 2.96 -2.83 12.90
C GLU A 505 3.34 -3.67 11.67
N HIS A 506 2.35 -4.22 10.97
CA HIS A 506 2.57 -4.97 9.74
C HIS A 506 3.06 -4.06 8.60
N LYS A 507 2.46 -2.88 8.41
CA LYS A 507 2.89 -1.89 7.42
C LYS A 507 4.37 -1.55 7.57
N MET A 508 4.82 -1.40 8.82
CA MET A 508 6.19 -1.04 9.16
C MET A 508 7.19 -2.23 9.16
N SER A 509 6.71 -3.47 9.07
CA SER A 509 7.56 -4.66 9.14
C SER A 509 8.26 -4.99 7.80
N PHE A 510 9.33 -5.77 7.86
CA PHE A 510 9.86 -6.42 6.65
C PHE A 510 8.95 -7.60 6.26
N LYS A 511 8.17 -7.40 5.19
CA LYS A 511 7.14 -8.36 4.76
C LYS A 511 7.77 -9.50 3.97
N MET A 512 7.59 -10.73 4.42
CA MET A 512 8.06 -11.94 3.75
C MET A 512 6.93 -12.89 3.38
N CYS A 513 6.96 -13.37 2.13
CA CYS A 513 6.11 -14.44 1.63
C CYS A 513 6.96 -15.44 0.85
N LYS A 514 6.60 -16.72 0.83
CA LYS A 514 7.30 -17.73 0.02
C LYS A 514 7.55 -17.28 -1.43
N HIS A 515 6.60 -16.55 -2.04
CA HIS A 515 6.76 -16.04 -3.40
C HIS A 515 7.73 -14.85 -3.49
N SER A 516 7.70 -13.90 -2.53
CA SER A 516 8.65 -12.79 -2.53
C SER A 516 10.08 -13.28 -2.27
N ILE A 517 10.24 -14.28 -1.39
CA ILE A 517 11.50 -14.98 -1.16
C ILE A 517 11.99 -15.66 -2.46
N ALA A 518 11.11 -16.42 -3.13
CA ALA A 518 11.45 -17.06 -4.39
C ALA A 518 11.88 -16.02 -5.45
N THR A 519 11.16 -14.90 -5.57
CA THR A 519 11.54 -13.78 -6.45
C THR A 519 12.91 -13.19 -6.10
N MET A 520 13.23 -13.01 -4.81
CA MET A 520 14.56 -12.56 -4.40
C MET A 520 15.66 -13.54 -4.85
N PHE A 521 15.44 -14.85 -4.71
CA PHE A 521 16.39 -15.86 -5.22
C PHE A 521 16.56 -15.80 -6.74
N VAL A 522 15.48 -15.55 -7.50
CA VAL A 522 15.55 -15.32 -8.96
C VAL A 522 16.47 -14.13 -9.29
N GLU A 523 16.41 -13.08 -8.48
CA GLU A 523 17.23 -11.87 -8.59
C GLU A 523 18.63 -12.00 -7.96
N ARG A 524 19.08 -13.23 -7.65
CA ARG A 524 20.38 -13.52 -6.99
C ARG A 524 20.54 -12.90 -5.60
N ILE A 525 19.42 -12.68 -4.92
CA ILE A 525 19.38 -12.23 -3.53
C ILE A 525 18.93 -13.41 -2.67
N LYS A 526 19.88 -14.02 -1.97
CA LYS A 526 19.64 -15.10 -1.03
C LYS A 526 19.18 -14.53 0.31
N ILE A 527 18.01 -14.95 0.79
CA ILE A 527 17.66 -14.71 2.19
C ILE A 527 18.38 -15.73 3.06
N LYS A 528 19.09 -15.27 4.10
CA LYS A 528 19.69 -16.13 5.11
C LYS A 528 18.61 -16.93 5.82
N GLU A 529 18.87 -18.20 6.09
CA GLU A 529 17.92 -19.06 6.79
C GLU A 529 17.54 -18.45 8.14
N PRO A 530 16.25 -18.17 8.40
CA PRO A 530 15.83 -17.56 9.66
C PRO A 530 15.97 -18.52 10.85
N ASN A 531 16.32 -17.97 12.02
CA ASN A 531 16.51 -18.74 13.26
C ASN A 531 15.20 -19.18 13.93
N LYS A 532 14.03 -18.77 13.39
CA LYS A 532 12.70 -19.07 13.95
C LYS A 532 12.15 -20.41 13.43
N TYR A 533 12.77 -21.50 13.86
CA TYR A 533 12.35 -22.87 13.51
C TYR A 533 11.05 -23.28 14.20
N PRO A 534 10.11 -23.92 13.49
CA PRO A 534 8.95 -24.52 14.14
C PRO A 534 9.36 -25.77 14.94
N THR A 535 8.44 -26.27 15.77
CA THR A 535 8.65 -27.51 16.56
C THR A 535 9.01 -28.70 15.65
N LEU A 536 9.81 -29.65 16.14
CA LEU A 536 10.30 -30.81 15.35
C LEU A 536 9.17 -31.56 14.62
N GLU A 537 8.09 -31.92 15.33
CA GLU A 537 6.93 -32.60 14.74
C GLU A 537 6.29 -31.79 13.60
N ALA A 538 6.22 -30.47 13.76
CA ALA A 538 5.69 -29.57 12.73
C ALA A 538 6.62 -29.46 11.52
N ARG A 539 7.94 -29.63 11.70
CA ARG A 539 8.93 -29.68 10.61
C ARG A 539 8.77 -30.95 9.79
N GLU A 540 8.68 -32.10 10.45
CA GLU A 540 8.49 -33.40 9.77
C GLU A 540 7.18 -33.42 8.96
N ALA A 541 6.08 -33.01 9.59
CA ALA A 541 4.78 -32.89 8.91
C ALA A 541 4.81 -31.86 7.76
N PHE A 542 5.58 -30.78 7.93
CA PHE A 542 5.77 -29.78 6.88
C PHE A 542 6.56 -30.34 5.69
N ASP A 543 7.63 -31.10 5.92
CA ASP A 543 8.46 -31.65 4.84
C ASP A 543 7.69 -32.68 4.01
N GLU A 544 6.86 -33.52 4.64
CA GLU A 544 5.94 -34.42 3.93
C GLU A 544 4.94 -33.64 3.07
N LYS A 545 4.33 -32.60 3.65
CA LYS A 545 3.40 -31.73 2.94
C LYS A 545 4.07 -30.97 1.79
N LEU A 546 5.30 -30.50 1.99
CA LEU A 546 6.07 -29.75 1.00
C LEU A 546 6.36 -30.61 -0.23
N LYS A 547 6.79 -31.87 -0.04
CA LYS A 547 7.00 -32.81 -1.15
C LYS A 547 5.73 -33.00 -1.98
N SER A 548 4.58 -33.16 -1.32
CA SER A 548 3.31 -33.27 -2.03
C SER A 548 2.93 -31.98 -2.77
N GLU A 549 3.12 -30.81 -2.15
CA GLU A 549 2.82 -29.52 -2.78
C GLU A 549 3.70 -29.28 -4.02
N ILE A 550 5.01 -29.54 -3.95
CA ILE A 550 5.93 -29.33 -5.07
C ILE A 550 5.65 -30.25 -6.25
N ASN A 551 5.27 -31.51 -6.00
CA ASN A 551 4.88 -32.44 -7.08
C ASN A 551 3.64 -31.95 -7.85
N ASP A 552 2.70 -31.31 -7.16
CA ASP A 552 1.49 -30.75 -7.76
C ASP A 552 1.78 -29.51 -8.64
N VAL A 553 2.78 -28.71 -8.26
CA VAL A 553 3.10 -27.40 -8.88
C VAL A 553 3.44 -27.52 -10.38
N ALA A 554 4.12 -28.57 -10.83
CA ALA A 554 4.47 -28.74 -12.25
C ALA A 554 3.22 -28.88 -13.15
N SER A 555 2.19 -29.59 -12.67
CA SER A 555 0.92 -29.73 -13.39
C SER A 555 0.12 -28.41 -13.41
N GLU A 556 0.27 -27.61 -12.35
CA GLU A 556 -0.42 -26.33 -12.17
C GLU A 556 0.17 -25.21 -13.01
N PHE A 557 1.48 -25.20 -13.20
CA PHE A 557 2.18 -24.21 -14.01
C PHE A 557 1.66 -24.19 -15.47
N ASN A 558 1.45 -25.37 -16.05
CA ASN A 558 0.89 -25.50 -17.40
C ASN A 558 -0.55 -24.97 -17.53
N MET A 559 -1.39 -25.17 -16.49
CA MET A 559 -2.75 -24.62 -16.47
C MET A 559 -2.76 -23.11 -16.24
N SER A 560 -1.84 -22.62 -15.40
CA SER A 560 -1.64 -21.21 -15.11
C SER A 560 -1.23 -20.42 -16.35
N TYR A 561 -0.37 -20.95 -17.21
CA TYR A 561 0.11 -20.28 -18.43
C TYR A 561 -0.99 -20.04 -19.48
N LYS A 562 -2.00 -20.91 -19.52
CA LYS A 562 -3.13 -20.82 -20.47
C LYS A 562 -4.11 -19.68 -20.14
N ARG A 563 -3.99 -19.01 -19.00
CA ARG A 563 -4.92 -17.97 -18.53
C ARG A 563 -4.28 -16.59 -18.64
N ARG A 564 -4.91 -15.72 -19.44
CA ARG A 564 -4.47 -14.36 -19.77
C ARG A 564 -5.60 -13.37 -19.44
N GLY A 565 -5.26 -12.14 -19.09
CA GLY A 565 -6.24 -11.05 -18.97
C GLY A 565 -6.13 -10.14 -17.75
N ILE A 566 -5.20 -10.37 -16.83
CA ILE A 566 -4.88 -9.40 -15.76
C ILE A 566 -3.69 -8.57 -16.23
N THR A 567 -3.78 -7.26 -16.09
CA THR A 567 -2.75 -6.32 -16.50
C THR A 567 -1.75 -5.99 -15.38
N GLY A 568 -0.58 -5.47 -15.73
CA GLY A 568 0.44 -5.07 -14.75
C GLY A 568 -0.07 -3.97 -13.79
N LEU A 569 -0.80 -2.97 -14.30
CA LEU A 569 -1.39 -1.90 -13.49
C LEU A 569 -2.47 -2.41 -12.54
N GLU A 570 -3.32 -3.35 -12.97
CA GLU A 570 -4.29 -4.00 -12.06
C GLU A 570 -3.58 -4.73 -10.91
N ILE A 571 -2.43 -5.35 -11.19
CA ILE A 571 -1.60 -6.00 -10.17
C ILE A 571 -0.93 -4.95 -9.25
N ILE A 572 -0.48 -3.81 -9.79
CA ILE A 572 0.08 -2.72 -8.96
C ILE A 572 -0.99 -2.15 -8.03
N PHE A 573 -2.17 -1.84 -8.57
CA PHE A 573 -3.31 -1.36 -7.80
C PHE A 573 -3.68 -2.35 -6.68
N ALA A 574 -3.76 -3.63 -7.02
CA ALA A 574 -3.98 -4.73 -6.09
C ALA A 574 -2.92 -4.80 -4.96
N LEU A 575 -1.68 -4.44 -5.27
CA LEU A 575 -0.55 -4.55 -4.36
C LEU A 575 -0.11 -3.21 -3.78
N ALA A 576 -0.85 -2.11 -4.00
CA ALA A 576 -0.44 -0.77 -3.61
C ALA A 576 -0.07 -0.68 -2.12
N GLN A 577 -0.88 -1.27 -1.24
CA GLN A 577 -0.59 -1.34 0.20
C GLN A 577 0.66 -2.16 0.51
N GLY A 578 0.85 -3.29 -0.18
CA GLY A 578 2.05 -4.12 -0.02
C GLY A 578 3.32 -3.44 -0.54
N LEU A 579 3.18 -2.58 -1.55
CA LEU A 579 4.22 -1.74 -2.14
C LEU A 579 4.45 -0.45 -1.35
N ASN A 580 3.69 -0.20 -0.28
CA ASN A 580 3.69 1.00 0.53
C ASN A 580 3.41 2.30 -0.25
N LEU A 581 2.72 2.21 -1.39
CA LEU A 581 2.33 3.39 -2.18
C LEU A 581 1.28 4.21 -1.43
N ASP A 582 1.53 5.51 -1.28
CA ASP A 582 0.51 6.44 -0.83
C ASP A 582 -0.52 6.76 -1.95
N ASP A 583 -1.63 7.43 -1.60
CA ASP A 583 -2.69 7.75 -2.57
C ASP A 583 -2.18 8.61 -3.75
N THR A 584 -1.16 9.44 -3.52
CA THR A 584 -0.56 10.31 -4.54
C THR A 584 0.36 9.51 -5.46
N GLU A 585 1.19 8.64 -4.90
CA GLU A 585 2.08 7.74 -5.65
C GLU A 585 1.28 6.75 -6.48
N LEU A 586 0.24 6.15 -5.90
CA LEU A 586 -0.66 5.27 -6.63
C LEU A 586 -1.33 6.00 -7.79
N ALA A 587 -1.79 7.24 -7.57
CA ALA A 587 -2.36 8.07 -8.64
C ALA A 587 -1.35 8.32 -9.76
N TYR A 588 -0.09 8.63 -9.46
CA TYR A 588 0.96 8.78 -10.48
C TYR A 588 1.17 7.48 -11.26
N VAL A 589 1.22 6.33 -10.59
CA VAL A 589 1.39 5.05 -11.27
C VAL A 589 0.20 4.77 -12.21
N MET A 590 -1.02 5.07 -11.77
CA MET A 590 -2.24 4.80 -12.53
C MET A 590 -2.45 5.77 -13.70
N PHE A 591 -2.04 7.04 -13.59
CA PHE A 591 -2.35 8.07 -14.60
C PHE A 591 -1.21 8.36 -15.59
N ASN A 592 0.03 7.96 -15.28
CA ASN A 592 1.18 8.20 -16.16
C ASN A 592 1.44 7.07 -17.16
N ASN A 593 0.77 5.93 -17.00
CA ASN A 593 1.04 4.73 -17.79
C ASN A 593 -0.17 4.41 -18.67
N ASN A 594 0.10 4.05 -19.93
CA ASN A 594 -0.90 3.66 -20.92
C ASN A 594 -0.79 2.15 -21.23
N PHE A 595 -1.88 1.54 -21.72
CA PHE A 595 -1.93 0.14 -22.15
C PHE A 595 -1.54 -0.16 -23.61
#